data_AF-W7BAM7-F1
#
_entry.id   AF-W7BAM7-F1
#
_cell.length_a   1.000
_cell.length_b   1.000
_cell.length_c   1.000
_cell.angle_alpha   90.00
_cell.angle_beta   90.00
_cell.angle_gamma   90.00
#
_symmetry.space_group_name_H-M   'P 1'
#
loop_
_entity.id
_entity.type
_entity.pdbx_description
1 polymer ?
#
loop_
_entity_poly.entity_id
_entity_poly.type
_entity_poly.pdbx_seq_one_letter_code
_entity_poly.pdbx_strand_id
1 'polypeptide(L)' 'MSKKIVVTGLGIINPLGNTIEEFEFGILKEKSAISKITNFDTSNFPFEFAGEVRNFNTTNYINRRFIKKNR' A
#
# COMPACT_ATOMS: atom_id res chain seq x y z
N MET A 1 -10.25 -35.09 15.34
CA MET A 1 -10.34 -33.70 15.84
C MET A 1 -9.63 -32.78 14.88
N SER A 2 -10.26 -31.67 14.46
CA SER A 2 -9.60 -30.63 13.66
C SER A 2 -8.72 -29.74 14.57
N LYS A 3 -7.53 -29.36 14.09
CA LYS A 3 -6.67 -28.40 14.80
C LYS A 3 -7.30 -27.01 14.70
N LYS A 4 -7.36 -26.28 15.82
CA LYS A 4 -7.74 -24.86 15.81
C LYS A 4 -6.60 -24.05 15.21
N ILE A 5 -6.90 -23.31 14.15
CA ILE A 5 -5.97 -22.38 13.50
C ILE A 5 -6.46 -20.98 13.82
N VAL A 6 -5.53 -20.10 14.21
CA VAL A 6 -5.81 -18.69 14.54
C VAL A 6 -4.82 -17.78 13.81
N VAL A 7 -5.22 -16.53 13.59
CA VAL A 7 -4.35 -15.47 13.06
C VAL A 7 -3.76 -14.72 14.25
N THR A 8 -2.44 -14.70 14.35
CA THR A 8 -1.71 -14.07 15.48
C THR A 8 -1.05 -12.74 15.10
N GLY A 9 -1.12 -12.34 13.84
CA GLY A 9 -0.52 -11.10 13.36
C GLY A 9 -1.00 -10.75 11.97
N LEU A 10 -1.03 -9.46 11.69
CA LEU A 10 -1.39 -8.88 10.40
C LEU A 10 -0.33 -7.84 10.02
N GLY A 11 -0.18 -7.59 8.73
CA GLY A 11 0.68 -6.55 8.19
C GLY A 11 0.11 -6.10 6.85
N ILE A 12 0.15 -4.80 6.59
CA ILE A 12 -0.48 -4.22 5.41
C ILE A 12 0.31 -3.02 4.88
N ILE A 13 0.36 -2.91 3.55
CA ILE A 13 0.79 -1.72 2.82
C ILE A 13 -0.18 -1.60 1.66
N ASN A 14 -0.97 -0.53 1.63
CA ASN A 14 -1.95 -0.31 0.57
C ASN A 14 -2.24 1.19 0.35
N PRO A 15 -3.06 1.55 -0.65
CA PRO A 15 -3.35 2.96 -0.97
C PRO A 15 -4.17 3.71 0.10
N LEU A 16 -4.81 3.00 1.04
CA LEU A 16 -5.54 3.58 2.17
C LEU A 16 -4.67 3.78 3.42
N GLY A 17 -3.53 3.10 3.52
CA GLY A 17 -2.64 3.17 4.67
C GLY A 17 -1.44 2.23 4.59
N ASN A 18 -0.34 2.65 5.20
CA ASN A 18 0.89 1.85 5.38
C ASN A 18 0.91 1.13 6.74
N THR A 19 -0.10 1.35 7.58
CA THR A 19 -0.33 0.65 8.84
C THR A 19 -1.76 0.11 8.92
N ILE A 20 -2.00 -0.78 9.88
CA ILE A 20 -3.33 -1.36 10.10
C ILE A 20 -4.32 -0.28 10.54
N GLU A 21 -3.89 0.62 11.42
CA GLU A 21 -4.72 1.70 11.97
C GLU A 21 -5.14 2.70 10.88
N GLU A 22 -4.20 3.07 9.99
CA GLU A 22 -4.50 3.94 8.85
C GLU A 22 -5.52 3.30 7.91
N PHE A 23 -5.31 2.01 7.59
CA PHE A 23 -6.20 1.26 6.72
C PHE A 23 -7.60 1.10 7.31
N GLU A 24 -7.69 0.69 8.57
CA GLU A 24 -8.96 0.51 9.29
C GLU A 24 -9.74 1.82 9.35
N PHE A 25 -9.06 2.92 9.71
CA PHE A 25 -9.68 4.25 9.69
C PHE A 25 -10.15 4.66 8.28
N GLY A 26 -9.37 4.33 7.24
CA GLY A 26 -9.73 4.59 5.85
C GLY A 26 -11.00 3.86 5.43
N ILE A 27 -11.12 2.58 5.78
CA ILE A 27 -12.31 1.76 5.51
C ILE A 27 -13.51 2.31 6.27
N LEU A 28 -13.39 2.52 7.59
CA LEU A 28 -14.49 2.98 8.44
C LEU A 28 -15.03 4.36 8.04
N LYS A 29 -14.22 5.14 7.33
CA LYS A 29 -14.58 6.46 6.79
C LYS A 29 -14.96 6.44 5.31
N GLU A 30 -15.08 5.26 4.70
CA GLU A 30 -15.42 5.09 3.28
C GLU A 30 -14.52 5.93 2.35
N LYS A 31 -13.24 6.09 2.72
CA LYS A 31 -12.31 6.88 1.92
C LYS A 31 -12.06 6.19 0.59
N SER A 32 -12.14 6.94 -0.50
CA SER A 32 -11.65 6.45 -1.80
C SER A 32 -10.12 6.46 -1.81
N ALA A 33 -9.54 5.31 -2.13
CA ALA A 33 -8.11 5.14 -2.30
C ALA A 33 -7.64 5.41 -3.74
N ILE A 34 -8.57 5.64 -4.66
CA ILE A 34 -8.30 5.84 -6.09
C ILE A 34 -8.12 7.33 -6.37
N SER A 35 -7.07 7.65 -7.11
CA SER A 35 -6.69 9.02 -7.45
C SER A 35 -5.92 9.06 -8.77
N LYS A 36 -5.64 10.27 -9.27
CA LYS A 36 -4.78 10.42 -10.44
C LYS A 36 -3.39 9.84 -10.14
N ILE A 37 -2.85 9.08 -11.09
CA ILE A 37 -1.50 8.50 -11.02
C ILE A 37 -0.50 9.65 -10.94
N THR A 38 0.42 9.57 -9.98
CA THR A 38 1.45 10.59 -9.75
C THR A 38 2.86 10.06 -9.97
N ASN A 39 3.01 8.73 -10.02
CA ASN A 39 4.32 8.10 -10.07
C ASN A 39 4.98 8.14 -11.47
N PHE A 40 4.18 8.32 -12.54
CA PHE A 40 4.65 8.44 -13.92
C PHE A 40 3.66 9.20 -14.81
N ASP A 41 4.09 9.60 -16.01
CA ASP A 41 3.24 10.29 -16.99
C ASP A 41 2.24 9.32 -17.63
N THR A 42 0.95 9.62 -17.46
CA THR A 42 -0.16 8.80 -17.95
C THR A 42 -0.82 9.33 -19.21
N SER A 43 -0.32 10.41 -19.81
CA SER A 43 -0.97 11.11 -20.94
C SER A 43 -1.26 10.23 -22.15
N ASN A 44 -0.48 9.15 -22.34
CA ASN A 44 -0.63 8.20 -23.45
C ASN A 44 -1.42 6.93 -23.07
N PHE A 45 -2.03 6.88 -21.89
CA PHE A 45 -2.78 5.72 -21.41
C PHE A 45 -4.29 5.99 -21.41
N PRO A 46 -5.11 4.96 -21.66
CA PRO A 46 -6.57 5.09 -21.62
C PRO A 46 -7.13 5.35 -20.21
N PHE A 47 -6.34 5.11 -19.16
CA PHE A 47 -6.71 5.33 -17.77
C PHE A 47 -5.60 6.07 -17.03
N GLU A 48 -5.97 7.14 -16.32
CA GLU A 48 -5.03 7.99 -15.58
C GLU A 48 -5.16 7.87 -14.05
N PHE A 49 -5.96 6.90 -13.56
CA PHE A 49 -6.27 6.76 -12.14
C PHE A 49 -5.85 5.39 -11.61
N ALA A 50 -5.32 5.37 -10.39
CA ALA A 50 -4.96 4.15 -9.67
C ALA A 50 -5.02 4.36 -8.16
N GLY A 51 -5.01 3.27 -7.41
CA GLY A 51 -4.69 3.28 -5.99
C GLY A 51 -3.18 3.15 -5.80
N GLU A 52 -2.49 4.28 -5.68
CA GLU A 52 -1.04 4.30 -5.43
C GLU A 52 -0.76 4.21 -3.93
N VAL A 53 0.25 3.42 -3.54
CA VAL A 53 0.79 3.46 -2.18
C VAL A 53 1.58 4.76 -2.02
N ARG A 54 1.17 5.60 -1.08
CA ARG A 54 1.76 6.92 -0.85
C ARG A 54 2.63 6.93 0.40
N ASN A 55 3.65 7.78 0.40
CA ASN A 55 4.53 8.01 1.55
C ASN A 55 5.21 6.75 2.12
N PHE A 56 5.33 5.68 1.32
CA PHE A 56 5.99 4.45 1.75
C PHE A 56 7.49 4.53 1.48
N ASN A 57 8.28 4.43 2.55
CA ASN A 57 9.74 4.41 2.44
C ASN A 57 10.30 3.01 2.76
N THR A 58 10.81 2.35 1.72
CA THR A 58 11.43 1.02 1.82
C THR A 58 12.67 1.00 2.72
N THR A 59 13.37 2.12 2.90
CA THR A 59 14.57 2.17 3.76
C THR A 59 14.26 1.97 5.24
N ASN A 60 12.99 2.13 5.64
CA ASN A 60 12.58 1.92 7.02
C ASN A 60 12.49 0.43 7.39
N TYR A 61 12.37 -0.46 6.39
CA TYR A 61 12.11 -1.89 6.59
C TYR A 61 13.18 -2.79 5.99
N ILE A 62 13.85 -2.33 4.94
CA ILE A 62 14.84 -3.10 4.20
C ILE A 62 16.20 -2.44 4.34
N ASN A 63 17.23 -3.23 4.66
CA ASN A 63 18.60 -2.73 4.68
C ASN A 63 18.99 -2.22 3.29
N ARG A 64 19.61 -1.05 3.23
CA ARG A 64 20.01 -0.37 1.98
C ARG A 64 20.75 -1.27 0.99
N ARG A 65 21.53 -2.27 1.45
CA ARG A 65 22.24 -3.22 0.57
C ARG A 65 21.31 -4.08 -0.29
N PHE A 66 20.06 -4.30 0.13
CA PHE A 66 19.08 -5.11 -0.59
C PHE A 66 18.07 -4.27 -1.37
N ILE A 67 18.08 -2.94 -1.23
CA ILE A 67 17.18 -2.07 -1.97
C ILE A 67 17.74 -1.86 -3.37
N LYS A 68 17.18 -2.59 -4.35
CA LYS A 68 17.45 -2.33 -5.76
C LYS A 68 16.63 -1.12 -6.18
N LYS A 69 17.29 0.01 -6.42
CA LYS A 69 16.66 1.21 -6.93
C LYS A 69 16.33 0.97 -8.42
N ASN A 70 15.10 0.60 -8.72
CA ASN A 70 14.63 0.64 -10.11
C ASN A 70 14.53 2.12 -10.49
N ARG A 71 15.33 2.51 -11.48
CA ARG A 71 15.27 3.82 -12.14
C ARG A 71 14.12 3.85 -13.11
#